data_AF-A0A953F1L5-F1
#
_entry.id   AF-A0A953F1L5-F1
#
_cell.length_a   1.000
_cell.length_b   1.000
_cell.length_c   1.000
_cell.angle_alpha   90.00
_cell.angle_beta   90.00
_cell.angle_gamma   90.00
#
_symmetry.space_group_name_H-M   'P 1'
#
loop_
_entity.id
_entity.type
_entity.pdbx_description
1 polymer ?
#
loop_
_entity_poly.entity_id
_entity_poly.type
_entity_poly.pdbx_seq_one_letter_code
_entity_poly.pdbx_strand_id
1 'polypeptide(L)'
;MRNFLIGKLSFLFVSIFLFTSGAFASHNPGGNITYDCVGPNQYLVTLTLYEDCGTAFTSATDPMTLVASNTCGLNGGIDLNFTMTNTIFQQDVSQLCPSQVNQSECFGGTLPGIWMHQWQATITLPGPCNTWTLSYSSCCVNTTNNLSGQPGYYFPTTLNSATSPCNSSADITAPPIPYVCVNQPVSYSLGGSDPNGNTLTYQLVSALSAAGTPVTYNAGFTGGTPINGIVIDNNAGVLTFTPNTIGNFVVAVLIT
;
A
#
# COMPACT_ATOMS: atom_id res chain seq x y z
N MET A 1 -0.31 -33.35 -75.40
CA MET A 1 -0.38 -33.84 -74.00
C MET A 1 0.46 -32.94 -73.11
N ARG A 2 -0.16 -32.05 -72.33
CA ARG A 2 0.23 -31.70 -70.94
C ARG A 2 -0.69 -30.58 -70.45
N ASN A 3 -1.59 -30.97 -69.55
CA ASN A 3 -2.44 -30.10 -68.75
C ASN A 3 -1.57 -29.33 -67.75
N PHE A 4 -1.86 -28.05 -67.51
CA PHE A 4 -1.41 -27.36 -66.30
C PHE A 4 -2.64 -26.83 -65.54
N LEU A 5 -2.72 -27.26 -64.28
CA LEU A 5 -3.87 -27.09 -63.40
C LEU A 5 -4.02 -25.65 -62.89
N ILE A 6 -5.26 -25.21 -62.80
CA ILE A 6 -5.71 -23.98 -62.12
C ILE A 6 -5.65 -24.22 -60.61
N GLY A 7 -4.72 -23.55 -59.91
CA GLY A 7 -4.66 -23.54 -58.45
C GLY A 7 -5.64 -22.50 -57.87
N LYS A 8 -6.69 -22.96 -57.19
CA LYS A 8 -7.61 -22.12 -56.43
C LYS A 8 -6.89 -21.57 -55.18
N LEU A 9 -6.63 -20.27 -55.15
CA LEU A 9 -6.08 -19.57 -53.99
C LEU A 9 -7.22 -19.32 -52.99
N SER A 10 -7.36 -20.20 -51.99
CA SER A 10 -8.32 -20.03 -50.89
C SER A 10 -7.76 -19.00 -49.91
N PHE A 11 -8.33 -17.79 -49.90
CA PHE A 11 -8.05 -16.77 -48.89
C PHE A 11 -8.62 -17.23 -47.54
N LEU A 12 -7.77 -17.82 -46.69
CA LEU A 12 -8.11 -18.12 -45.31
C LEU A 12 -8.11 -16.80 -44.52
N PHE A 13 -9.30 -16.21 -44.34
CA PHE A 13 -9.51 -15.05 -43.48
C PHE A 13 -9.35 -15.51 -42.02
N VAL A 14 -8.11 -15.49 -41.51
CA VAL A 14 -7.82 -15.75 -40.10
C VAL A 14 -8.35 -14.55 -39.30
N SER A 15 -9.56 -14.70 -38.78
CA SER A 15 -10.13 -13.77 -37.80
C SER A 15 -9.29 -13.83 -36.54
N ILE A 16 -8.42 -12.83 -36.36
CA ILE A 16 -7.70 -12.58 -35.12
C ILE A 16 -8.76 -12.18 -34.09
N PHE A 17 -9.25 -13.16 -33.33
CA PHE A 17 -9.97 -12.90 -32.09
C PHE A 17 -8.96 -12.29 -31.11
N LEU A 18 -8.93 -10.97 -31.05
CA LEU A 18 -8.33 -10.22 -29.95
C LEU A 18 -9.13 -10.54 -28.69
N PHE A 19 -8.65 -11.54 -27.95
CA PHE A 19 -9.04 -11.73 -26.57
C PHE A 19 -8.48 -10.55 -25.78
N THR A 20 -9.27 -9.51 -25.60
CA THR A 20 -8.98 -8.47 -24.63
C THR A 20 -9.27 -9.06 -23.25
N SER A 21 -8.24 -9.61 -22.58
CA SER A 21 -8.34 -9.81 -21.14
C SER A 21 -8.48 -8.44 -20.51
N GLY A 22 -9.63 -8.17 -19.86
CA GLY A 22 -9.81 -6.97 -19.07
C GLY A 22 -8.70 -6.90 -18.02
N ALA A 23 -7.80 -5.93 -18.15
CA ALA A 23 -6.88 -5.59 -17.08
C ALA A 23 -7.70 -4.83 -16.03
N PHE A 24 -8.14 -5.53 -14.99
CA PHE A 24 -8.67 -4.85 -13.81
C PHE A 24 -7.47 -4.26 -13.07
N ALA A 25 -7.30 -2.94 -13.20
CA ALA A 25 -6.34 -2.22 -12.38
C ALA A 25 -6.91 -2.13 -10.97
N SER A 26 -6.25 -2.83 -10.05
CA SER A 26 -6.44 -2.71 -8.62
C SER A 26 -5.91 -1.37 -8.13
N HIS A 27 -6.77 -0.48 -7.65
CA HIS A 27 -6.37 0.85 -7.18
C HIS A 27 -6.30 0.88 -5.66
N ASN A 28 -5.09 0.72 -5.14
CA ASN A 28 -4.81 0.83 -3.72
C ASN A 28 -4.36 2.26 -3.36
N PRO A 29 -5.16 3.03 -2.61
CA PRO A 29 -4.79 4.37 -2.14
C PRO A 29 -3.71 4.38 -1.05
N GLY A 30 -3.43 3.26 -0.36
CA GLY A 30 -2.34 3.15 0.59
C GLY A 30 -2.44 1.95 1.54
N GLY A 31 -1.47 1.84 2.43
CA GLY A 31 -1.44 0.79 3.43
C GLY A 31 -0.22 0.86 4.32
N ASN A 32 -0.16 -0.04 5.29
CA ASN A 32 0.96 -0.16 6.23
C ASN A 32 1.02 -1.58 6.82
N ILE A 33 2.16 -1.88 7.43
CA ILE A 33 2.37 -3.11 8.21
C ILE A 33 2.73 -2.70 9.63
N THR A 34 1.96 -3.20 10.60
CA THR A 34 2.30 -3.15 12.03
C THR A 34 2.56 -4.54 12.55
N TYR A 35 3.25 -4.64 13.69
CA TYR A 35 3.45 -5.90 14.39
C TYR A 35 3.38 -5.70 15.90
N ASP A 36 2.78 -6.67 16.57
CA ASP A 36 2.73 -6.75 18.03
C ASP A 36 3.56 -7.93 18.54
N CYS A 37 4.38 -7.71 19.56
CA CYS A 37 4.99 -8.83 20.26
C CYS A 37 3.94 -9.64 21.03
N VAL A 38 3.79 -10.92 20.70
CA VAL A 38 2.93 -11.87 21.44
C VAL A 38 3.74 -12.92 22.22
N GLY A 39 5.06 -12.93 22.03
CA GLY A 39 6.01 -13.73 22.77
C GLY A 39 7.44 -13.50 22.24
N PRO A 40 8.48 -14.02 22.91
CA PRO A 40 9.85 -13.88 22.42
C PRO A 40 9.99 -14.44 20.99
N ASN A 41 10.42 -13.59 20.06
CA ASN A 41 10.52 -13.87 18.62
C ASN A 41 9.21 -14.27 17.93
N GLN A 42 8.06 -14.02 18.57
CA GLN A 42 6.74 -14.29 18.04
C GLN A 42 5.94 -13.00 17.94
N TYR A 43 5.46 -12.71 16.73
CA TYR A 43 4.82 -11.44 16.42
C TYR A 43 3.49 -11.67 15.73
N LEU A 44 2.45 -10.97 16.16
CA LEU A 44 1.22 -10.82 15.40
C LEU A 44 1.44 -9.69 14.40
N VAL A 45 1.54 -10.01 13.12
CA VAL A 45 1.73 -9.02 12.06
C VAL A 45 0.37 -8.67 11.48
N THR A 46 0.09 -7.37 11.32
CA THR A 46 -1.13 -6.85 10.70
C THR A 46 -0.76 -6.08 9.44
N LEU A 47 -1.25 -6.55 8.29
CA LEU A 47 -1.26 -5.78 7.04
C LEU A 47 -2.59 -5.02 6.96
N THR A 48 -2.54 -3.70 6.86
CA THR A 48 -3.71 -2.87 6.55
C THR A 48 -3.58 -2.33 5.14
N LEU A 49 -4.59 -2.55 4.31
CA LEU A 49 -4.69 -1.95 2.97
C LEU A 49 -5.99 -1.15 2.87
N TYR A 50 -5.92 -0.07 2.11
CA TYR A 50 -7.08 0.71 1.73
C TYR A 50 -7.46 0.41 0.28
N GLU A 51 -8.73 0.58 -0.04
CA GLU A 51 -9.25 0.32 -1.38
C GLU A 51 -10.29 1.38 -1.75
N ASP A 52 -10.13 1.94 -2.93
CA ASP A 52 -11.10 2.87 -3.51
C ASP A 52 -12.38 2.12 -3.84
N CYS A 53 -13.50 2.55 -3.26
CA CYS A 53 -14.77 1.85 -3.40
C CYS A 53 -15.29 1.80 -4.83
N GLY A 54 -15.03 2.83 -5.65
CA GLY A 54 -15.47 2.88 -7.04
C GLY A 54 -14.78 1.85 -7.95
N THR A 55 -13.64 1.29 -7.51
CA THR A 55 -12.82 0.36 -8.31
C THR A 55 -12.40 -0.89 -7.54
N ALA A 56 -13.08 -1.20 -6.45
CA ALA A 56 -12.73 -2.33 -5.60
C ALA A 56 -12.82 -3.67 -6.32
N PHE A 57 -11.87 -4.52 -6.00
CA PHE A 57 -11.64 -5.83 -6.61
C PHE A 57 -11.17 -6.88 -5.59
N THR A 58 -10.77 -6.44 -4.38
CA THR A 58 -10.27 -7.31 -3.31
C THR A 58 -11.36 -8.27 -2.85
N SER A 59 -11.05 -9.56 -2.82
CA SER A 59 -11.95 -10.57 -2.27
C SER A 59 -11.61 -10.89 -0.80
N ALA A 60 -12.64 -11.14 0.00
CA ALA A 60 -12.49 -11.60 1.39
C ALA A 60 -11.71 -12.92 1.50
N THR A 61 -11.70 -13.71 0.42
CA THR A 61 -10.99 -14.99 0.34
C THR A 61 -9.56 -14.87 -0.19
N ASP A 62 -9.12 -13.68 -0.59
CA ASP A 62 -7.79 -13.53 -1.18
C ASP A 62 -6.71 -13.70 -0.09
N PRO A 63 -5.87 -14.75 -0.18
CA PRO A 63 -4.78 -14.91 0.75
C PRO A 63 -3.71 -13.86 0.45
N MET A 64 -3.35 -13.07 1.45
CA MET A 64 -2.21 -12.16 1.36
C MET A 64 -0.95 -12.87 1.81
N THR A 65 0.14 -12.75 1.06
CA THR A 65 1.44 -13.33 1.43
C THR A 65 2.38 -12.22 1.89
N LEU A 66 2.79 -12.30 3.16
CA LEU A 66 3.83 -11.46 3.74
C LEU A 66 5.19 -12.12 3.52
N VAL A 67 6.21 -11.32 3.20
CA VAL A 67 7.59 -11.77 3.08
C VAL A 67 8.40 -11.27 4.28
N ALA A 68 9.17 -12.15 4.92
CA ALA A 68 10.17 -11.77 5.93
C ALA A 68 11.59 -12.12 5.45
N SER A 69 12.44 -11.11 5.35
CA SER A 69 13.87 -11.25 5.02
C SER A 69 14.75 -10.84 6.21
N ASN A 70 16.02 -11.26 6.22
CA ASN A 70 16.96 -10.94 7.30
C ASN A 70 18.38 -10.70 6.79
N THR A 71 19.13 -9.88 7.52
CA THR A 71 20.53 -9.55 7.20
C THR A 71 21.54 -10.52 7.83
N CYS A 72 21.08 -11.52 8.59
CA CYS A 72 21.92 -12.42 9.37
C CYS A 72 22.19 -13.77 8.71
N GLY A 73 21.69 -13.99 7.48
CA GLY A 73 21.85 -15.26 6.76
C GLY A 73 21.03 -16.42 7.33
N LEU A 74 20.04 -16.13 8.19
CA LEU A 74 19.12 -17.13 8.72
C LEU A 74 18.31 -17.76 7.58
N ASN A 75 17.89 -19.01 7.78
CA ASN A 75 17.21 -19.81 6.76
C ASN A 75 18.01 -19.97 5.45
N GLY A 76 19.34 -19.99 5.55
CA GLY A 76 20.22 -20.07 4.37
C GLY A 76 20.12 -18.87 3.43
N GLY A 77 19.68 -17.71 3.93
CA GLY A 77 19.48 -16.50 3.14
C GLY A 77 18.20 -16.51 2.29
N ILE A 78 17.28 -17.46 2.54
CA ILE A 78 16.01 -17.56 1.84
C ILE A 78 14.93 -16.81 2.61
N ASP A 79 14.20 -15.96 1.90
CA ASP A 79 13.05 -15.22 2.44
C ASP A 79 11.92 -16.16 2.87
N LEU A 80 11.31 -15.85 4.01
CA LEU A 80 10.17 -16.58 4.55
C LEU A 80 8.87 -15.98 4.01
N ASN A 81 7.93 -16.84 3.62
CA ASN A 81 6.61 -16.43 3.15
C ASN A 81 5.56 -16.89 4.16
N PHE A 82 4.69 -15.97 4.58
CA PHE A 82 3.61 -16.23 5.53
C PHE A 82 2.28 -15.86 4.90
N THR A 83 1.36 -16.83 4.83
CA THR A 83 -0.02 -16.55 4.45
C THR A 83 -0.74 -15.87 5.60
N MET A 84 -1.42 -14.77 5.32
CA MET A 84 -2.20 -14.01 6.28
C MET A 84 -3.69 -14.26 6.10
N THR A 85 -4.42 -14.22 7.22
CA THR A 85 -5.87 -14.43 7.26
C THR A 85 -6.58 -13.09 7.31
N ASN A 86 -7.62 -12.90 6.49
CA ASN A 86 -8.43 -11.68 6.56
C ASN A 86 -9.17 -11.62 7.90
N THR A 87 -9.04 -10.51 8.62
CA THR A 87 -9.69 -10.26 9.91
C THR A 87 -10.69 -9.10 9.84
N ILE A 88 -10.45 -8.15 8.94
CA ILE A 88 -11.39 -7.08 8.59
C ILE A 88 -11.52 -7.03 7.08
N PHE A 89 -12.76 -7.02 6.59
CA PHE A 89 -13.07 -6.90 5.17
C PHE A 89 -14.07 -5.77 4.96
N GLN A 90 -13.76 -4.87 4.03
CA GLN A 90 -14.63 -3.76 3.62
C GLN A 90 -15.19 -2.92 4.78
N GLN A 91 -14.34 -2.59 5.75
CA GLN A 91 -14.72 -1.59 6.75
C GLN A 91 -14.72 -0.21 6.11
N ASP A 92 -15.86 0.49 6.12
CA ASP A 92 -15.92 1.86 5.64
C ASP A 92 -15.11 2.80 6.55
N VAL A 93 -14.16 3.51 5.95
CA VAL A 93 -13.32 4.52 6.60
C VAL A 93 -13.40 5.86 5.86
N SER A 94 -14.45 6.06 5.06
CA SER A 94 -14.68 7.29 4.31
C SER A 94 -14.80 8.49 5.23
N GLN A 95 -14.07 9.57 4.93
CA GLN A 95 -14.07 10.80 5.72
C GLN A 95 -15.26 11.73 5.38
N LEU A 96 -16.44 11.13 5.18
CA LEU A 96 -17.67 11.84 4.88
C LEU A 96 -18.42 12.19 6.17
N CYS A 97 -19.28 13.21 6.12
CA CYS A 97 -20.18 13.47 7.24
C CYS A 97 -21.09 12.25 7.47
N PRO A 98 -21.49 11.94 8.71
CA PRO A 98 -22.34 10.77 8.99
C PRO A 98 -23.64 10.71 8.16
N SER A 99 -24.21 11.87 7.80
CA SER A 99 -25.40 11.97 6.95
C SER A 99 -25.16 11.67 5.46
N GLN A 100 -23.91 11.68 5.03
CA GLN A 100 -23.48 11.50 3.64
C GLN A 100 -22.82 10.15 3.38
N VAL A 101 -22.56 9.34 4.42
CA VAL A 101 -21.89 8.04 4.29
C VAL A 101 -22.61 7.13 3.28
N ASN A 102 -23.94 7.03 3.35
CA ASN A 102 -24.73 6.23 2.39
C ASN A 102 -24.75 6.78 0.96
N GLN A 103 -24.16 7.94 0.71
CA GLN A 103 -23.98 8.52 -0.63
C GLN A 103 -22.57 8.26 -1.18
N SER A 104 -21.72 7.51 -0.46
CA SER A 104 -20.41 7.10 -0.96
C SER A 104 -20.52 5.99 -1.99
N GLU A 105 -19.49 5.86 -2.82
CA GLU A 105 -19.32 4.77 -3.79
C GLU A 105 -19.39 3.40 -3.11
N CYS A 106 -19.00 3.29 -1.82
CA CYS A 106 -19.07 2.04 -1.06
C CYS A 106 -20.51 1.53 -0.86
N PHE A 107 -21.50 2.43 -0.95
CA PHE A 107 -22.91 2.11 -0.78
C PHE A 107 -23.73 2.43 -2.05
N GLY A 108 -23.07 2.52 -3.21
CA GLY A 108 -23.72 2.76 -4.51
C GLY A 108 -24.07 4.22 -4.80
N GLY A 109 -23.54 5.17 -4.02
CA GLY A 109 -23.60 6.59 -4.32
C GLY A 109 -22.45 7.07 -5.21
N THR A 110 -22.19 8.37 -5.18
CA THR A 110 -21.20 9.05 -6.06
C THR A 110 -20.15 9.85 -5.28
N LEU A 111 -20.22 9.89 -3.96
CA LEU A 111 -19.21 10.53 -3.13
C LEU A 111 -18.00 9.60 -2.97
N PRO A 112 -16.78 10.13 -2.84
CA PRO A 112 -15.59 9.30 -2.67
C PRO A 112 -15.71 8.36 -1.48
N GLY A 113 -15.44 7.07 -1.70
CA GLY A 113 -15.53 6.04 -0.67
C GLY A 113 -14.23 5.25 -0.52
N ILE A 114 -13.85 4.92 0.72
CA ILE A 114 -12.68 4.07 1.01
C ILE A 114 -13.09 2.89 1.90
N TRP A 115 -12.76 1.69 1.44
CA TRP A 115 -12.74 0.49 2.26
C TRP A 115 -11.37 0.28 2.90
N MET A 116 -11.37 -0.15 4.15
CA MET A 116 -10.20 -0.69 4.84
C MET A 116 -10.34 -2.20 4.97
N HIS A 117 -9.23 -2.89 4.73
CA HIS A 117 -9.08 -4.32 4.92
C HIS A 117 -7.87 -4.61 5.81
N GLN A 118 -7.98 -5.63 6.66
CA GLN A 118 -6.88 -6.10 7.48
C GLN A 118 -6.68 -7.60 7.34
N TRP A 119 -5.41 -8.00 7.25
CA TRP A 119 -4.99 -9.38 7.34
C TRP A 119 -3.97 -9.55 8.44
N GLN A 120 -4.05 -10.68 9.14
CA GLN A 120 -3.16 -10.99 10.25
C GLN A 120 -2.50 -12.36 10.10
N ALA A 121 -1.28 -12.46 10.59
CA ALA A 121 -0.59 -13.72 10.81
C ALA A 121 0.29 -13.64 12.06
N THR A 122 0.25 -14.68 12.89
CA THR A 122 1.25 -14.87 13.93
C THR A 122 2.46 -15.56 13.32
N ILE A 123 3.59 -14.86 13.26
CA ILE A 123 4.84 -15.39 12.74
C ILE A 123 5.80 -15.71 13.89
N THR A 124 6.65 -16.71 13.69
CA THR A 124 7.77 -17.00 14.60
C THR A 124 9.07 -16.87 13.81
N LEU A 125 9.93 -15.96 14.25
CA LEU A 125 11.22 -15.74 13.60
C LEU A 125 12.19 -16.86 13.98
N PRO A 126 12.94 -17.45 13.02
CA PRO A 126 13.79 -18.62 13.26
C PRO A 126 14.99 -18.34 14.17
N GLY A 127 15.31 -17.07 14.42
CA GLY A 127 16.41 -16.70 15.30
C GLY A 127 16.56 -15.19 15.50
N PRO A 128 17.46 -14.79 16.42
CA PRO A 128 17.79 -13.39 16.64
C PRO A 128 18.49 -12.80 15.40
N CYS A 129 18.06 -11.61 14.97
CA CYS A 129 18.77 -10.82 13.96
C CYS A 129 18.64 -9.33 14.24
N ASN A 130 19.68 -8.57 13.90
CA ASN A 130 19.70 -7.11 14.04
C ASN A 130 18.66 -6.44 13.13
N THR A 131 18.34 -7.06 11.99
CA THR A 131 17.34 -6.54 11.06
C THR A 131 16.57 -7.68 10.42
N TRP A 132 15.30 -7.75 10.78
CA TRP A 132 14.27 -8.40 10.01
C TRP A 132 13.48 -7.34 9.25
N THR A 133 13.19 -7.59 7.98
CA THR A 133 12.29 -6.76 7.17
C THR A 133 11.05 -7.58 6.85
N LEU A 134 9.91 -7.16 7.38
CA LEU A 134 8.60 -7.67 7.00
C LEU A 134 8.07 -6.80 5.87
N SER A 135 7.62 -7.40 4.78
CA SER A 135 7.17 -6.63 3.63
C SER A 135 6.02 -7.25 2.87
N TYR A 136 5.23 -6.37 2.26
CA TYR A 136 4.17 -6.70 1.34
C TYR A 136 4.29 -5.82 0.11
N SER A 137 4.06 -6.40 -1.06
CA SER A 137 3.95 -5.66 -2.30
C SER A 137 2.88 -6.23 -3.19
N SER A 138 2.26 -5.34 -3.93
CA SER A 138 1.35 -5.70 -5.00
C SER A 138 1.28 -4.55 -6.00
N CYS A 139 0.42 -4.73 -6.98
CA CYS A 139 0.03 -3.71 -7.93
C CYS A 139 -1.41 -3.24 -7.59
N CYS A 140 -1.82 -2.03 -7.88
CA CYS A 140 -1.05 -0.83 -8.20
C CYS A 140 -1.63 0.32 -7.38
N VAL A 141 -0.97 1.46 -7.35
CA VAL A 141 -1.58 2.65 -6.75
C VAL A 141 -2.59 3.30 -7.70
N ASN A 142 -3.50 4.10 -7.16
CA ASN A 142 -4.43 4.92 -7.95
C ASN A 142 -3.65 5.84 -8.91
N THR A 143 -4.31 6.27 -9.99
CA THR A 143 -3.79 7.38 -10.79
C THR A 143 -3.65 8.61 -9.91
N THR A 144 -2.44 9.17 -9.86
CA THR A 144 -2.10 10.30 -9.01
C THR A 144 -1.42 11.40 -9.80
N ASN A 145 -1.45 12.61 -9.25
CA ASN A 145 -0.86 13.78 -9.88
C ASN A 145 0.66 13.80 -9.73
N ASN A 146 1.19 13.16 -8.69
CA ASN A 146 2.61 13.23 -8.34
C ASN A 146 3.44 12.02 -8.79
N LEU A 147 2.83 10.90 -9.19
CA LEU A 147 3.54 9.72 -9.71
C LEU A 147 3.35 9.53 -11.21
N SER A 148 4.36 8.94 -11.85
CA SER A 148 4.30 8.55 -13.26
C SER A 148 3.57 7.22 -13.42
N GLY A 149 2.45 7.22 -14.14
CA GLY A 149 1.63 6.03 -14.36
C GLY A 149 0.95 5.55 -13.09
N GLN A 150 0.83 4.23 -12.94
CA GLN A 150 0.23 3.55 -11.79
C GLN A 150 1.21 2.48 -11.29
N PRO A 151 2.30 2.87 -10.61
CA PRO A 151 3.31 1.92 -10.17
C PRO A 151 2.75 0.93 -9.15
N GLY A 152 3.44 -0.19 -8.98
CA GLY A 152 3.23 -1.05 -7.81
C GLY A 152 3.56 -0.32 -6.50
N TYR A 153 3.18 -0.92 -5.38
CA TYR A 153 3.48 -0.42 -4.04
C TYR A 153 4.19 -1.50 -3.22
N TYR A 154 5.06 -1.04 -2.32
CA TYR A 154 5.84 -1.88 -1.42
C TYR A 154 5.84 -1.24 -0.03
N PHE A 155 5.34 -1.97 0.96
CA PHE A 155 5.32 -1.57 2.37
C PHE A 155 6.32 -2.41 3.15
N PRO A 156 7.45 -1.85 3.60
CA PRO A 156 8.33 -2.50 4.55
C PRO A 156 8.07 -2.02 5.99
N THR A 157 8.30 -2.91 6.94
CA THR A 157 8.56 -2.56 8.34
C THR A 157 9.75 -3.37 8.84
N THR A 158 10.54 -2.80 9.73
CA THR A 158 11.74 -3.45 10.27
C THR A 158 11.64 -3.68 11.75
N LEU A 159 12.26 -4.76 12.22
CA LEU A 159 12.38 -5.06 13.65
C LEU A 159 13.73 -5.69 13.97
N ASN A 160 14.19 -5.50 15.20
CA ASN A 160 15.44 -6.07 15.71
C ASN A 160 15.12 -7.12 16.77
N SER A 161 15.24 -8.40 16.40
CA SER A 161 14.96 -9.52 17.31
C SER A 161 16.19 -9.97 18.11
N ALA A 162 17.38 -9.41 17.84
CA ALA A 162 18.60 -9.73 18.57
C ALA A 162 18.71 -9.00 19.91
N THR A 163 18.39 -7.70 19.94
CA THR A 163 18.43 -6.88 21.15
C THR A 163 17.05 -6.63 21.75
N SER A 164 16.00 -6.69 20.92
CA SER A 164 14.63 -6.42 21.32
C SER A 164 13.69 -7.54 20.83
N PRO A 165 13.88 -8.80 21.32
CA PRO A 165 13.12 -9.97 20.86
C PRO A 165 11.63 -9.91 21.14
N CYS A 166 11.18 -8.89 21.87
CA CYS A 166 9.78 -8.57 22.12
C CYS A 166 9.62 -7.04 22.16
N ASN A 167 9.38 -6.46 20.99
CA ASN A 167 9.01 -5.06 20.79
C ASN A 167 7.89 -5.02 19.76
N SER A 168 6.98 -4.06 19.86
CA SER A 168 5.93 -3.80 18.87
C SER A 168 6.33 -2.63 17.97
N SER A 169 5.72 -2.53 16.80
CA SER A 169 5.85 -1.34 15.96
C SER A 169 5.07 -0.16 16.54
N ALA A 170 5.30 1.03 16.01
CA ALA A 170 4.38 2.15 16.19
C ALA A 170 2.99 1.83 15.62
N ASP A 171 1.96 2.23 16.34
CA ASP A 171 0.57 2.25 15.88
C ASP A 171 0.25 3.60 15.22
N ILE A 172 -0.63 3.57 14.22
CA ILE A 172 -1.14 4.76 13.52
C ILE A 172 -2.63 4.84 13.79
N THR A 173 -3.07 5.88 14.49
CA THR A 173 -4.48 6.03 14.92
C THR A 173 -5.26 7.06 14.12
N ALA A 174 -4.60 7.83 13.25
CA ALA A 174 -5.26 8.84 12.44
C ALA A 174 -6.20 8.22 11.39
N PRO A 175 -7.32 8.90 11.06
CA PRO A 175 -8.16 8.50 9.95
C PRO A 175 -7.36 8.43 8.64
N PRO A 176 -7.37 7.30 7.94
CA PRO A 176 -6.54 7.11 6.76
C PRO A 176 -7.05 7.92 5.57
N ILE A 177 -6.16 8.19 4.61
CA ILE A 177 -6.45 8.80 3.31
C ILE A 177 -7.29 10.10 3.42
N PRO A 178 -6.69 11.22 3.86
CA PRO A 178 -7.43 12.44 4.15
C PRO A 178 -8.06 13.12 2.93
N TYR A 179 -9.34 13.49 3.04
CA TYR A 179 -10.00 14.37 2.08
C TYR A 179 -9.77 15.83 2.47
N VAL A 180 -9.16 16.60 1.59
CA VAL A 180 -8.78 18.00 1.86
C VAL A 180 -9.34 18.94 0.80
N CYS A 181 -9.64 20.18 1.20
CA CYS A 181 -10.12 21.20 0.28
C CYS A 181 -8.97 21.89 -0.43
N VAL A 182 -9.07 22.05 -1.75
CA VAL A 182 -8.14 22.88 -2.52
C VAL A 182 -8.17 24.33 -2.04
N ASN A 183 -7.00 24.97 -2.02
CA ASN A 183 -6.75 26.34 -1.57
C ASN A 183 -7.10 26.62 -0.09
N GLN A 184 -7.12 25.58 0.75
CA GLN A 184 -7.29 25.71 2.20
C GLN A 184 -6.05 25.16 2.92
N PRO A 185 -5.55 25.82 3.99
CA PRO A 185 -4.50 25.26 4.82
C PRO A 185 -4.95 23.93 5.44
N VAL A 186 -4.09 22.92 5.36
CA VAL A 186 -4.28 21.60 5.94
C VAL A 186 -3.31 21.41 7.10
N SER A 187 -3.80 20.83 8.18
CA SER A 187 -3.01 20.30 9.28
C SER A 187 -3.52 18.91 9.62
N TYR A 188 -2.71 17.88 9.38
CA TYR A 188 -3.08 16.48 9.55
C TYR A 188 -2.02 15.75 10.37
N SER A 189 -2.41 15.21 11.53
CA SER A 189 -1.54 14.39 12.37
C SER A 189 -1.72 12.92 12.04
N LEU A 190 -0.63 12.16 11.99
CA LEU A 190 -0.66 10.69 11.85
C LEU A 190 -1.10 9.97 13.14
N GLY A 191 -1.14 10.66 14.28
CA GLY A 191 -1.57 10.07 15.55
C GLY A 191 -0.74 8.85 15.96
N GLY A 192 0.58 8.90 15.73
CA GLY A 192 1.45 7.77 16.02
C GLY A 192 1.67 7.57 17.51
N SER A 193 1.67 6.31 17.96
CA SER A 193 1.98 5.94 19.34
C SER A 193 2.79 4.65 19.39
N ASP A 194 3.72 4.53 20.33
CA ASP A 194 4.52 3.32 20.52
C ASP A 194 4.12 2.61 21.82
N PRO A 195 3.63 1.35 21.77
CA PRO A 195 3.22 0.61 22.96
C PRO A 195 4.36 0.33 23.95
N ASN A 196 5.61 0.39 23.51
CA ASN A 196 6.80 0.13 24.31
C ASN A 196 7.44 1.43 24.85
N GLY A 197 6.84 2.59 24.57
CA GLY A 197 7.32 3.89 25.03
C GLY A 197 8.54 4.42 24.26
N ASN A 198 8.81 3.92 23.06
CA ASN A 198 9.85 4.46 22.20
C ASN A 198 9.48 5.87 21.70
N THR A 199 10.50 6.69 21.43
CA THR A 199 10.30 7.99 20.79
C THR A 199 10.10 7.78 19.30
N LEU A 200 9.02 8.32 18.75
CA LEU A 200 8.73 8.27 17.32
C LEU A 200 9.27 9.50 16.61
N THR A 201 9.83 9.26 15.44
CA THR A 201 10.28 10.28 14.50
C THR A 201 9.67 10.06 13.13
N TYR A 202 9.42 11.13 12.40
CA TYR A 202 8.66 11.10 11.15
C TYR A 202 9.45 11.76 10.02
N GLN A 203 9.40 11.18 8.82
CA GLN A 203 10.06 11.73 7.65
C GLN A 203 9.26 11.46 6.37
N LEU A 204 9.17 12.48 5.51
CA LEU A 204 8.71 12.32 4.13
C LEU A 204 9.78 11.61 3.30
N VAL A 205 9.42 10.45 2.72
CA VAL A 205 10.33 9.61 1.94
C VAL A 205 9.71 9.26 0.59
N SER A 206 10.53 8.74 -0.33
CA SER A 206 10.00 8.23 -1.60
C SER A 206 9.18 6.96 -1.35
N ALA A 207 7.98 6.90 -1.93
CA ALA A 207 7.23 5.65 -2.00
C ALA A 207 8.03 4.62 -2.81
N LEU A 208 7.82 3.34 -2.49
CA LEU A 208 8.54 2.22 -3.10
C LEU A 208 7.58 1.37 -3.94
N SER A 209 8.05 0.87 -5.08
CA SER A 209 7.33 -0.12 -5.90
C SER A 209 7.82 -1.56 -5.66
N ALA A 210 9.03 -1.70 -5.12
CA ALA A 210 9.64 -2.95 -4.69
C ALA A 210 10.72 -2.67 -3.64
N ALA A 211 11.31 -3.73 -3.07
CA ALA A 211 12.42 -3.60 -2.15
C ALA A 211 13.54 -2.72 -2.74
N GLY A 212 13.85 -1.61 -2.05
CA GLY A 212 14.89 -0.67 -2.46
C GLY A 212 14.63 0.08 -3.77
N THR A 213 13.41 0.00 -4.33
CA THR A 213 13.08 0.59 -5.64
C THR A 213 12.06 1.72 -5.48
N PRO A 214 12.49 2.99 -5.49
CA PRO A 214 11.58 4.14 -5.45
C PRO A 214 10.67 4.21 -6.68
N VAL A 215 9.45 4.70 -6.49
CA VAL A 215 8.56 5.06 -7.59
C VAL A 215 9.09 6.27 -8.36
N THR A 216 8.70 6.40 -9.62
CA THR A 216 9.02 7.58 -10.43
C THR A 216 8.00 8.67 -10.17
N TYR A 217 8.46 9.84 -9.71
CA TYR A 217 7.62 11.03 -9.52
C TYR A 217 7.54 11.86 -10.81
N ASN A 218 6.39 12.50 -11.04
CA ASN A 218 6.22 13.48 -12.11
C ASN A 218 7.09 14.72 -11.84
N ALA A 219 7.42 15.46 -12.89
CA ALA A 219 8.26 16.66 -12.78
C ALA A 219 7.68 17.66 -11.75
N GLY A 220 8.54 18.12 -10.83
CA GLY A 220 8.16 19.02 -9.73
C GLY A 220 7.80 18.32 -8.41
N PHE A 221 7.69 16.99 -8.38
CA PHE A 221 7.42 16.22 -7.16
C PHE A 221 8.58 15.29 -6.80
N THR A 222 8.73 15.02 -5.51
CA THR A 222 9.68 14.04 -4.97
C THR A 222 9.10 13.36 -3.74
N GLY A 223 9.75 12.32 -3.21
CA GLY A 223 9.38 11.74 -1.92
C GLY A 223 9.44 12.72 -0.74
N GLY A 224 10.39 13.67 -0.76
CA GLY A 224 10.49 14.72 0.26
C GLY A 224 9.53 15.89 0.05
N THR A 225 8.93 16.00 -1.13
CA THR A 225 7.94 17.05 -1.47
C THR A 225 6.88 16.45 -2.41
N PRO A 226 6.04 15.53 -1.90
CA PRO A 226 5.04 14.84 -2.73
C PRO A 226 3.85 15.74 -3.09
N ILE A 227 3.68 16.83 -2.34
CA ILE A 227 2.75 17.93 -2.60
C ILE A 227 3.56 19.23 -2.44
N ASN A 228 3.38 20.20 -3.34
CA ASN A 228 4.14 21.44 -3.26
C ASN A 228 3.89 22.18 -1.93
N GLY A 229 4.96 22.51 -1.22
CA GLY A 229 4.90 23.19 0.07
C GLY A 229 4.51 22.31 1.26
N ILE A 230 4.42 20.99 1.09
CA ILE A 230 4.20 20.08 2.22
C ILE A 230 5.43 19.97 3.11
N VAL A 231 5.19 20.04 4.41
CA VAL A 231 6.19 19.79 5.44
C VAL A 231 5.62 18.86 6.50
N ILE A 232 6.49 18.08 7.15
CA ILE A 232 6.14 17.25 8.30
C ILE A 232 6.92 17.74 9.52
N ASP A 233 6.25 17.85 10.67
CA ASP A 233 6.93 17.98 11.95
C ASP A 233 7.53 16.62 12.32
N ASN A 234 8.85 16.53 12.33
CA ASN A 234 9.57 15.26 12.53
C ASN A 234 9.36 14.65 13.93
N ASN A 235 8.86 15.40 14.92
CA ASN A 235 8.59 14.89 16.26
C ASN A 235 7.09 14.64 16.48
N ALA A 236 6.24 15.51 15.95
CA ALA A 236 4.79 15.42 16.17
C ALA A 236 4.04 14.61 15.10
N GLY A 237 4.69 14.32 13.96
CA GLY A 237 4.07 13.62 12.84
C GLY A 237 2.91 14.41 12.21
N VAL A 238 2.98 15.75 12.29
CA VAL A 238 1.96 16.66 11.75
C VAL A 238 2.38 17.16 10.38
N LEU A 239 1.59 16.80 9.36
CA LEU A 239 1.70 17.31 8.01
C LEU A 239 0.99 18.66 7.89
N THR A 240 1.66 19.64 7.27
CA THR A 240 1.05 20.93 6.93
C THR A 240 1.33 21.31 5.47
N PHE A 241 0.31 21.78 4.77
CA PHE A 241 0.38 22.20 3.36
C PHE A 241 -0.87 22.98 2.96
N THR A 242 -0.82 23.66 1.81
CA THR A 242 -1.99 24.26 1.15
C THR A 242 -2.07 23.73 -0.28
N PRO A 243 -2.92 22.74 -0.58
CA PRO A 243 -3.00 22.15 -1.91
C PRO A 243 -3.58 23.18 -2.89
N ASN A 244 -2.98 23.32 -4.08
CA ASN A 244 -3.44 24.24 -5.13
C ASN A 244 -3.99 23.52 -6.38
N THR A 245 -3.95 22.20 -6.37
CA THR A 245 -4.35 21.33 -7.50
C THR A 245 -5.29 20.26 -6.97
N ILE A 246 -6.40 20.03 -7.67
CA ILE A 246 -7.33 18.95 -7.37
C ILE A 246 -6.74 17.64 -7.89
N GLY A 247 -6.81 16.58 -7.09
CA GLY A 247 -6.44 15.22 -7.49
C GLY A 247 -5.92 14.39 -6.33
N ASN A 248 -5.41 13.21 -6.67
CA ASN A 248 -4.86 12.25 -5.71
C ASN A 248 -3.33 12.40 -5.66
N PHE A 249 -2.77 12.25 -4.46
CA PHE A 249 -1.34 12.35 -4.22
C PHE A 249 -0.88 11.21 -3.34
N VAL A 250 0.19 10.52 -3.73
CA VAL A 250 0.84 9.54 -2.86
C VAL A 250 1.82 10.25 -1.94
N VAL A 251 1.63 10.09 -0.64
CA VAL A 251 2.52 10.59 0.41
C VAL A 251 3.02 9.38 1.21
N ALA A 252 4.33 9.17 1.24
CA ALA A 252 4.94 8.12 2.05
C ALA A 252 5.65 8.76 3.25
N VAL A 253 5.33 8.25 4.44
CA VAL A 253 5.93 8.69 5.70
C VAL A 253 6.63 7.50 6.34
N LEU A 254 7.92 7.68 6.60
CA LEU A 254 8.72 6.77 7.42
C LEU A 254 8.53 7.14 8.89
N ILE A 255 8.22 6.14 9.72
CA ILE A 255 8.16 6.25 11.18
C ILE A 255 9.31 5.41 11.75
N THR A 256 10.14 6.00 12.62
CA THR A 256 11.26 5.33 13.29
C THR A 256 11.33 5.63 14.77
#